data_AF-A0A7S0Y5V2-F1
#
_entry.id   AF-A0A7S0Y5V2-F1
#
_cell.length_a   1.000
_cell.length_b   1.000
_cell.length_c   1.000
_cell.angle_alpha   90.00
_cell.angle_beta   90.00
_cell.angle_gamma   90.00
#
_symmetry.space_group_name_H-M   'P 1'
#
loop_
_entity.id
_entity.type
_entity.pdbx_description
1 polymer ?
#
loop_
_entity_poly.entity_id
_entity_poly.type
_entity_poly.pdbx_seq_one_letter_code
_entity_poly.pdbx_strand_id
1 'polypeptide(L)'
;SYKMGDGFMTFTEEGEAGTSQDTRRVAVMHSRNATSNRVEIGQVEGVFEGLIAAIASGTPDARYHSLRALSQISFRNAPNKRQFGQTPNAMHSLSLCIEQTRAGGDKKCLAEACRALSLMVSGDRENQQLLMQHTEVVQSLEQILADKE
;
A
#
# COMPACT_ATOMS: atom_id res chain seq x y z
N SER A 1 -1.84 -28.30 -22.96
CA SER A 1 -0.78 -27.50 -23.61
C SER A 1 -1.19 -26.05 -23.53
N TYR A 2 -0.45 -25.25 -22.75
CA TYR A 2 -0.67 -23.81 -22.55
C TYR A 2 -0.14 -23.04 -23.76
N LYS A 3 -0.96 -22.19 -24.38
CA LYS A 3 -0.56 -20.94 -25.05
C LYS A 3 -1.80 -20.05 -25.23
N MET A 4 -1.89 -18.97 -24.45
CA MET A 4 -2.60 -17.71 -24.74
C MET A 4 -1.91 -16.70 -23.80
N GLY A 5 -0.97 -15.84 -24.20
CA GLY A 5 -0.92 -15.07 -25.45
C GLY A 5 -1.70 -13.79 -25.23
N ASP A 6 -0.99 -12.65 -25.19
CA ASP A 6 -1.48 -11.31 -24.91
C ASP A 6 -2.87 -11.02 -25.49
N GLY A 7 -3.82 -10.72 -24.61
CA GLY A 7 -5.19 -10.38 -24.98
C GLY A 7 -5.57 -9.00 -24.47
N PHE A 8 -4.99 -7.96 -25.07
CA PHE A 8 -5.59 -6.63 -25.05
C PHE A 8 -6.96 -6.75 -25.74
N MET A 9 -8.06 -6.75 -25.00
CA MET A 9 -9.37 -6.46 -25.58
C MET A 9 -9.55 -4.94 -25.59
N THR A 10 -9.33 -4.35 -26.75
CA THR A 10 -9.82 -3.02 -27.09
C THR A 10 -11.35 -3.04 -27.08
N PHE A 11 -11.96 -2.17 -26.28
CA PHE A 11 -13.39 -1.88 -26.42
C PHE A 11 -13.60 -1.12 -27.73
N THR A 12 -14.24 -1.75 -28.71
CA THR A 12 -14.96 -1.01 -29.75
C THR A 12 -16.34 -0.69 -29.21
N GLU A 13 -16.58 0.59 -28.97
CA GLU A 13 -17.91 1.14 -28.72
C GLU A 13 -18.83 0.74 -29.87
N GLU A 14 -19.91 0.02 -29.57
CA GLU A 14 -21.21 0.17 -30.23
C GLU A 14 -22.21 -0.78 -29.55
N GLY A 15 -23.28 -0.20 -29.01
CA GLY A 15 -24.59 -0.85 -28.95
C GLY A 15 -24.86 -1.90 -27.88
N GLU A 16 -25.85 -1.57 -27.05
CA GLU A 16 -26.85 -2.49 -26.47
C GLU A 16 -26.58 -3.15 -25.11
N ALA A 17 -27.67 -3.19 -24.33
CA ALA A 17 -27.76 -3.55 -22.92
C ALA A 17 -27.21 -4.95 -22.59
N GLY A 18 -25.91 -5.03 -22.27
CA GLY A 18 -25.23 -6.22 -21.79
C GLY A 18 -25.57 -6.54 -20.33
N THR A 19 -26.09 -7.75 -20.11
CA THR A 19 -26.62 -8.27 -18.83
C THR A 19 -25.65 -8.17 -17.63
N SER A 20 -26.20 -8.16 -16.41
CA SER A 20 -25.48 -8.14 -15.11
C SER A 20 -24.33 -9.15 -15.00
N GLN A 21 -24.35 -10.22 -15.79
CA GLN A 21 -23.33 -11.26 -15.83
C GLN A 21 -22.02 -10.78 -16.48
N ASP A 22 -22.07 -9.91 -17.49
CA ASP A 22 -20.88 -9.37 -18.15
C ASP A 22 -20.18 -8.31 -17.30
N THR A 23 -20.95 -7.46 -16.62
CA THR A 23 -20.41 -6.52 -15.62
C THR A 23 -19.76 -7.26 -14.45
N ARG A 24 -20.38 -8.35 -13.99
CA ARG A 24 -19.78 -9.24 -12.97
C ARG A 24 -18.50 -9.89 -13.49
N ARG A 25 -18.47 -10.36 -14.73
CA ARG A 25 -17.28 -11.00 -15.31
C ARG A 25 -16.13 -9.99 -15.44
N VAL A 26 -16.40 -8.78 -15.90
CA VAL A 26 -15.42 -7.68 -15.99
C VAL A 26 -14.93 -7.27 -14.60
N ALA A 27 -15.83 -7.10 -13.61
CA ALA A 27 -15.45 -6.80 -12.23
C ALA A 27 -14.61 -7.92 -11.58
N VAL A 28 -14.95 -9.19 -11.83
CA VAL A 28 -14.18 -10.35 -11.36
C VAL A 28 -12.81 -10.42 -12.03
N MET A 29 -12.71 -10.11 -13.33
CA MET A 29 -11.44 -10.03 -14.05
C MET A 29 -10.57 -8.88 -13.52
N HIS A 30 -11.12 -7.68 -13.34
CA HIS A 30 -10.39 -6.57 -12.72
C HIS A 30 -9.96 -6.87 -11.28
N SER A 31 -10.79 -7.57 -10.50
CA SER A 31 -10.46 -8.02 -9.13
C SER A 31 -9.33 -9.06 -9.10
N ARG A 32 -9.33 -10.00 -10.04
CA ARG A 32 -8.25 -10.98 -10.23
C ARG A 32 -6.95 -10.30 -10.66
N ASN A 33 -7.02 -9.40 -11.63
CA ASN A 33 -5.87 -8.64 -12.12
C ASN A 33 -5.31 -7.72 -11.02
N ALA A 34 -6.15 -7.12 -10.19
CA ALA A 34 -5.69 -6.33 -9.04
C ALA A 34 -4.96 -7.18 -7.98
N THR A 35 -5.18 -8.49 -7.96
CA THR A 35 -4.51 -9.42 -7.04
C THR A 35 -3.23 -10.01 -7.63
N SER A 36 -3.16 -10.24 -8.95
CA SER A 36 -1.91 -10.61 -9.62
C SER A 36 -0.93 -9.44 -9.68
N ASN A 37 -1.41 -8.24 -10.06
CA ASN A 37 -0.57 -7.05 -10.21
C ASN A 37 0.19 -6.71 -8.92
N ARG A 38 -0.45 -6.83 -7.75
CA ARG A 38 0.25 -6.57 -6.48
C ARG A 38 1.36 -7.58 -6.18
N VAL A 39 1.18 -8.85 -6.58
CA VAL A 39 2.20 -9.89 -6.41
C VAL A 39 3.36 -9.59 -7.36
N GLU A 40 3.07 -9.35 -8.64
CA GLU A 40 4.07 -9.05 -9.66
C GLU A 40 4.87 -7.79 -9.34
N ILE A 41 4.20 -6.70 -8.96
CA ILE A 41 4.87 -5.45 -8.57
C ILE A 41 5.75 -5.66 -7.33
N GLY A 42 5.28 -6.40 -6.33
CA GLY A 42 6.06 -6.68 -5.11
C GLY A 42 7.33 -7.51 -5.37
N GLN A 43 7.36 -8.26 -6.46
CA GLN A 43 8.52 -9.05 -6.89
C GLN A 43 9.54 -8.25 -7.69
N VAL A 44 9.22 -7.02 -8.11
CA VAL A 44 10.17 -6.14 -8.79
C VAL A 44 11.29 -5.80 -7.82
N GLU A 45 12.53 -6.08 -8.23
CA GLU A 45 13.73 -5.77 -7.44
C GLU A 45 13.78 -4.28 -7.10
N GLY A 46 14.05 -3.97 -5.83
CA GLY A 46 14.17 -2.58 -5.37
C GLY A 46 12.83 -1.84 -5.20
N VAL A 47 11.67 -2.48 -5.42
CA VAL A 47 10.38 -1.77 -5.35
C VAL A 47 10.09 -1.20 -3.96
N PHE A 48 10.39 -1.96 -2.91
CA PHE A 48 10.14 -1.53 -1.53
C PHE A 48 11.15 -0.46 -1.12
N GLU A 49 12.43 -0.64 -1.47
CA GLU A 49 13.49 0.32 -1.25
C GLU A 49 13.18 1.67 -1.90
N GLY A 50 12.72 1.66 -3.16
CA GLY A 50 12.32 2.86 -3.88
C GLY A 50 11.12 3.56 -3.23
N LEU A 51 10.10 2.80 -2.81
CA LEU A 51 8.96 3.34 -2.09
C LEU A 51 9.36 3.93 -0.73
N ILE A 52 10.23 3.26 0.02
CA ILE A 52 10.72 3.70 1.33
C ILE A 52 11.54 4.99 1.17
N ALA A 53 12.42 5.06 0.17
CA ALA A 53 13.18 6.26 -0.13
C ALA A 53 12.25 7.45 -0.45
N ALA A 54 11.22 7.23 -1.28
CA ALA A 54 10.23 8.26 -1.59
C ALA A 54 9.38 8.66 -0.37
N ILE A 55 9.07 7.73 0.53
CA ILE A 55 8.39 8.03 1.80
C ILE A 55 9.28 8.89 2.71
N ALA A 56 10.57 8.58 2.80
CA ALA A 56 11.50 9.26 3.69
C ALA A 56 11.86 10.67 3.20
N SER A 57 12.27 10.80 1.93
CA SER A 57 12.88 12.03 1.39
C SER A 57 12.12 12.65 0.22
N GLY A 58 10.97 12.09 -0.17
CA GLY A 58 10.17 12.64 -1.27
C GLY A 58 9.44 13.94 -0.90
N THR A 59 8.99 14.63 -1.93
CA THR A 59 8.03 15.74 -1.81
C THR A 59 6.73 15.27 -1.15
N PRO A 60 5.89 16.17 -0.60
CA PRO A 60 4.61 15.77 0.01
C PRO A 60 3.74 14.90 -0.91
N ASP A 61 3.65 15.23 -2.20
CA ASP A 61 2.91 14.43 -3.18
C ASP A 61 3.57 13.07 -3.43
N ALA A 62 4.88 13.02 -3.62
CA ALA A 62 5.60 11.76 -3.84
C ALA A 62 5.43 10.82 -2.64
N ARG A 63 5.49 11.37 -1.43
CA ARG A 63 5.28 10.66 -0.17
C ARG A 63 3.86 10.10 -0.08
N TYR A 64 2.84 10.93 -0.30
CA TYR A 64 1.44 10.50 -0.31
C TYR A 64 1.19 9.37 -1.33
N HIS A 65 1.68 9.53 -2.56
CA HIS A 65 1.52 8.52 -3.60
C HIS A 65 2.29 7.22 -3.29
N SER A 66 3.45 7.31 -2.66
CA SER A 66 4.24 6.14 -2.24
C SER A 66 3.57 5.37 -1.11
N LEU A 67 3.01 6.06 -0.11
CA LEU A 67 2.22 5.43 0.95
C LEU A 67 0.98 4.72 0.41
N ARG A 68 0.32 5.35 -0.58
CA ARG A 68 -0.83 4.76 -1.27
C ARG A 68 -0.43 3.54 -2.08
N ALA A 69 0.67 3.61 -2.83
CA ALA A 69 1.19 2.48 -3.59
C ALA A 69 1.56 1.32 -2.68
N LEU A 70 2.33 1.57 -1.60
CA LEU A 70 2.70 0.58 -0.58
C LEU A 70 1.46 -0.13 -0.02
N SER A 71 0.44 0.65 0.35
CA SER A 71 -0.80 0.09 0.86
C SER A 71 -1.53 -0.78 -0.16
N GLN A 72 -1.53 -0.40 -1.44
CA GLN A 72 -2.19 -1.17 -2.50
C GLN A 72 -1.47 -2.49 -2.77
N ILE A 73 -0.14 -2.47 -2.85
CA ILE A 73 0.65 -3.68 -3.12
C ILE A 73 0.61 -4.66 -1.93
N SER A 74 0.50 -4.17 -0.70
CA SER A 74 0.49 -5.02 0.51
C SER A 74 -0.90 -5.42 1.01
N PHE A 75 -1.97 -4.81 0.49
CA PHE A 75 -3.33 -5.16 0.90
C PHE A 75 -3.62 -6.64 0.61
N ARG A 76 -4.02 -7.39 1.66
CA ARG A 76 -4.25 -8.85 1.60
C ARG A 76 -3.11 -9.66 0.96
N ASN A 77 -1.88 -9.17 1.01
CA ASN A 77 -0.71 -9.85 0.48
C ASN A 77 0.36 -9.98 1.58
N ALA A 78 0.34 -11.12 2.28
CA ALA A 78 1.27 -11.38 3.38
C ALA A 78 2.76 -11.40 2.95
N PRO A 79 3.14 -12.01 1.80
CA PRO A 79 4.51 -11.92 1.30
C PRO A 79 5.02 -10.48 1.16
N ASN A 80 4.23 -9.59 0.54
CA ASN A 80 4.61 -8.19 0.36
C ASN A 80 4.73 -7.43 1.69
N LYS A 81 3.86 -7.73 2.67
CA LYS A 81 3.99 -7.15 4.03
C LYS A 81 5.29 -7.59 4.69
N ARG A 82 5.64 -8.88 4.59
CA ARG A 82 6.88 -9.42 5.16
C ARG A 82 8.10 -8.83 4.47
N GLN A 83 8.09 -8.74 3.14
CA GLN A 83 9.19 -8.15 2.38
C GLN A 83 9.39 -6.67 2.75
N PHE A 84 8.31 -5.90 2.92
CA PHE A 84 8.41 -4.55 3.47
C PHE A 84 9.13 -4.54 4.83
N GLY A 85 8.74 -5.39 5.79
CA GLY A 85 9.38 -5.44 7.11
C GLY A 85 10.85 -5.85 7.09
N GLN A 86 11.23 -6.70 6.14
CA GLN A 86 12.60 -7.12 5.90
C GLN A 86 13.43 -6.07 5.16
N THR A 87 12.78 -5.08 4.54
CA THR A 87 13.48 -4.01 3.83
C THR A 87 14.14 -3.07 4.85
N PRO A 88 15.44 -2.74 4.70
CA PRO A 88 16.13 -1.89 5.65
C PRO A 88 15.42 -0.55 5.87
N ASN A 89 15.31 -0.15 7.15
CA ASN A 89 14.70 1.11 7.58
C ASN A 89 13.22 1.29 7.21
N ALA A 90 12.52 0.26 6.72
CA ALA A 90 11.14 0.38 6.27
C ALA A 90 10.19 0.89 7.37
N MET A 91 10.21 0.20 8.52
CA MET A 91 9.36 0.57 9.66
C MET A 91 9.75 1.95 10.21
N HIS A 92 11.05 2.20 10.38
CA HIS A 92 11.56 3.48 10.85
C HIS A 92 11.14 4.65 9.95
N SER A 93 11.24 4.49 8.63
CA SER A 93 10.89 5.55 7.66
C SER A 93 9.39 5.85 7.68
N LEU A 94 8.56 4.82 7.88
CA LEU A 94 7.12 4.99 8.00
C LEU A 94 6.75 5.71 9.32
N SER A 95 7.39 5.34 10.43
CA SER A 95 7.23 6.03 11.72
C SER A 95 7.63 7.51 11.65
N LEU A 96 8.81 7.79 11.10
CA LEU A 96 9.29 9.16 10.90
C LEU A 96 8.36 9.98 10.01
N CYS A 97 7.80 9.35 8.96
CA CYS A 97 6.82 10.00 8.10
C CYS A 97 5.54 10.40 8.87
N ILE A 98 5.04 9.55 9.78
CA ILE A 98 3.87 9.86 10.63
C ILE A 98 4.18 11.07 11.51
N GLU A 99 5.33 11.11 12.16
CA GLU A 99 5.76 12.22 13.01
C GLU A 99 5.87 13.53 12.21
N GLN A 100 6.55 13.50 11.06
CA GLN A 100 6.75 14.67 10.20
C GLN A 100 5.42 15.21 9.66
N THR A 101 4.54 14.34 9.17
CA THR A 101 3.25 14.76 8.60
C THR A 101 2.31 15.29 9.67
N ARG A 102 2.35 14.74 10.90
CA ARG A 102 1.65 15.28 12.05
C ARG A 102 2.16 16.66 12.45
N ALA A 103 3.47 16.81 12.62
CA ALA A 103 4.08 18.09 12.99
C ALA A 103 3.84 19.18 11.94
N GLY A 104 3.83 18.80 10.66
CA GLY A 104 3.52 19.69 9.54
C GLY A 104 2.03 19.99 9.33
N GLY A 105 1.13 19.33 10.08
CA GLY A 105 -0.32 19.52 9.96
C GLY A 105 -0.94 18.95 8.67
N ASP A 106 -0.22 18.12 7.91
CA ASP A 106 -0.74 17.47 6.71
C ASP A 106 -1.63 16.29 7.08
N LYS A 107 -2.90 16.58 7.39
CA LYS A 107 -3.89 15.58 7.81
C LYS A 107 -4.12 14.49 6.77
N LYS A 108 -3.99 14.81 5.47
CA LYS A 108 -4.23 13.85 4.39
C LYS A 108 -3.10 12.84 4.30
N CYS A 109 -1.85 13.32 4.29
CA CYS A 109 -0.69 12.42 4.27
C CYS A 109 -0.58 11.64 5.58
N LEU A 110 -0.88 12.25 6.72
CA LEU A 110 -0.91 11.58 8.01
C LEU A 110 -1.90 10.41 8.05
N ALA A 111 -3.14 10.63 7.58
CA ALA A 111 -4.15 9.58 7.52
C ALA A 111 -3.70 8.41 6.64
N GLU A 112 -3.06 8.71 5.51
CA GLU A 112 -2.55 7.69 4.60
C GLU A 112 -1.34 6.93 5.18
N ALA A 113 -0.46 7.62 5.92
CA ALA A 113 0.67 7.00 6.61
C ALA A 113 0.20 6.04 7.72
N CYS A 114 -0.77 6.46 8.54
CA CYS A 114 -1.39 5.61 9.55
C CYS A 114 -2.09 4.39 8.92
N ARG A 115 -2.75 4.58 7.76
CA ARG A 115 -3.38 3.49 7.01
C ARG A 115 -2.34 2.49 6.49
N ALA A 116 -1.25 2.98 5.90
CA ALA A 116 -0.16 2.15 5.43
C ALA A 116 0.44 1.34 6.58
N LEU A 117 0.72 1.99 7.71
CA LEU A 117 1.23 1.34 8.90
C LEU A 117 0.30 0.23 9.40
N SER A 118 -0.98 0.53 9.56
CA SER A 118 -1.99 -0.45 9.97
C SER A 118 -2.02 -1.67 9.05
N LEU A 119 -1.92 -1.46 7.73
CA LEU A 119 -1.88 -2.55 6.75
C LEU A 119 -0.61 -3.39 6.84
N MET A 120 0.56 -2.78 7.07
CA MET A 120 1.83 -3.49 7.17
C MET A 120 1.86 -4.40 8.40
N VAL A 121 1.31 -3.95 9.53
CA VAL A 121 1.33 -4.71 10.79
C VAL A 121 0.13 -5.65 10.96
N SER A 122 -0.99 -5.40 10.28
CA SER A 122 -2.18 -6.23 10.41
C SER A 122 -1.93 -7.66 9.89
N GLY A 123 -2.05 -8.64 10.79
CA GLY A 123 -1.88 -10.06 10.47
C GLY A 123 -0.43 -10.49 10.19
N ASP A 124 0.56 -9.63 10.41
CA ASP A 124 1.98 -9.99 10.29
C ASP A 124 2.71 -9.75 11.63
N ARG A 125 3.10 -10.85 12.29
CA ARG A 125 3.67 -10.82 13.65
C ARG A 125 5.07 -10.21 13.69
N GLU A 126 5.87 -10.40 12.65
CA GLU A 126 7.23 -9.84 12.56
C GLU A 126 7.13 -8.31 12.48
N ASN A 127 6.26 -7.80 11.61
CA ASN A 127 6.00 -6.37 11.49
C ASN A 127 5.42 -5.76 12.78
N GLN A 128 4.57 -6.49 13.50
CA GLN A 128 4.10 -6.05 14.82
C GLN A 128 5.25 -5.94 15.83
N GLN A 129 6.15 -6.93 15.86
CA GLN A 129 7.32 -6.89 16.74
C GLN A 129 8.28 -5.76 16.38
N LEU A 130 8.52 -5.53 15.08
CA LEU A 130 9.29 -4.39 14.61
C LEU A 130 8.64 -3.07 15.04
N LEU A 131 7.31 -2.94 14.92
CA LEU A 131 6.61 -1.74 15.36
C LEU A 131 6.83 -1.46 16.86
N MET A 132 6.73 -2.50 17.69
CA MET A 132 6.93 -2.38 19.14
C MET A 132 8.34 -1.95 19.54
N GLN A 133 9.34 -2.14 18.66
CA GLN A 133 10.70 -1.65 18.87
C GLN A 133 10.85 -0.15 18.55
N HIS A 134 9.87 0.44 17.86
CA HIS A 134 9.82 1.87 17.54
C HIS A 134 8.84 2.59 18.46
N THR A 135 9.21 2.77 19.73
CA THR A 135 8.33 3.35 20.77
C THR A 135 7.78 4.74 20.43
N GLU A 136 8.49 5.51 19.62
CA GLU A 136 8.14 6.87 19.20
C GLU A 136 6.85 6.90 18.36
N VAL A 137 6.64 5.87 17.53
CA VAL A 137 5.41 5.78 16.72
C VAL A 137 4.21 5.44 17.58
N VAL A 138 4.39 4.63 18.62
CA VAL A 138 3.31 4.30 19.56
C VAL A 138 2.85 5.57 20.28
N GLN A 139 3.80 6.37 20.79
CA GLN A 139 3.51 7.68 21.39
C GLN A 139 2.83 8.63 20.40
N SER A 140 3.31 8.68 19.17
CA SER A 140 2.70 9.50 18.12
C SER A 140 1.26 9.08 17.83
N LEU A 141 0.97 7.79 17.78
CA LEU A 141 -0.38 7.26 17.59
C LEU A 141 -1.30 7.59 18.79
N GLU A 142 -0.81 7.47 20.02
CA GLU A 142 -1.55 7.87 21.22
C GLU A 142 -1.94 9.34 21.18
N GLN A 143 -1.00 10.22 20.81
CA GLN A 143 -1.28 11.65 20.68
C GLN A 143 -2.28 11.94 19.56
N ILE A 144 -2.19 11.26 18.41
CA ILE A 144 -3.18 11.39 17.32
C ILE A 144 -4.59 11.00 17.77
N LEU A 145 -4.70 10.01 18.68
CA LEU A 145 -5.99 9.61 19.25
C LEU A 145 -6.53 10.65 20.22
N ALA A 146 -5.66 11.22 21.07
CA ALA A 146 -6.04 12.30 21.98
C ALA A 146 -6.45 13.58 21.24
N ASP A 147 -5.82 13.90 20.11
CA ASP A 147 -6.14 15.08 19.28
C ASP A 147 -7.52 14.98 18.59
N LYS A 148 -8.23 13.85 18.68
CA LYS A 148 -9.56 13.61 18.09
C LYS A 148 -10.73 13.72 19.06
N GLU A 149 -10.46 13.83 20.36
CA GLU A 149 -11.46 14.11 21.41
C GLU A 149 -11.64 15.61 21.62
#